data_AF-A0A822IF92-F1
#
_entry.id   AF-A0A822IF92-F1
#
_cell.length_a   1.000
_cell.length_b   1.000
_cell.length_c   1.000
_cell.angle_alpha   90.00
_cell.angle_beta   90.00
_cell.angle_gamma   90.00
#
_symmetry.space_group_name_H-M   'P 1'
#
loop_
_entity.id
_entity.type
_entity.pdbx_description
1 polymer ?
#
loop_
_entity_poly.entity_id
_entity_poly.type
_entity_poly.pdbx_seq_one_letter_code
_entity_poly.pdbx_strand_id
1 'polypeptide(L)' 'MAHKTLTISEEAYEMLAELKKEGESFTELIKRIAAPLGKKKLCDFVGVMAGKEFDDFEKAALEVRHSMGSRSKRLKL' A
#
# COMPACT_ATOMS: atom_id res chain seq x y z
N MET A 1 -4.51 1.42 29.76
CA MET A 1 -4.77 2.23 28.55
C MET A 1 -6.27 2.38 28.40
N ALA A 2 -6.78 3.36 27.66
CA ALA A 2 -8.19 3.38 27.32
C ALA A 2 -8.52 2.16 26.44
N HIS A 3 -9.55 1.42 26.79
CA HIS A 3 -10.05 0.29 26.01
C HIS A 3 -11.32 0.70 25.28
N LYS A 4 -11.50 0.19 24.06
CA LYS A 4 -12.75 0.33 23.30
C LYS A 4 -13.28 -1.07 23.01
N THR A 5 -14.58 -1.25 23.18
CA THR A 5 -15.27 -2.49 22.83
C THR A 5 -15.73 -2.38 21.37
N LEU A 6 -15.53 -3.44 20.60
CA LEU A 6 -16.00 -3.58 19.23
C LEU A 6 -16.86 -4.83 19.13
N THR A 7 -17.96 -4.75 18.37
CA THR A 7 -18.81 -5.89 18.06
C THR A 7 -18.50 -6.35 16.64
N ILE A 8 -18.35 -7.65 16.45
CA ILE A 8 -18.10 -8.30 15.16
C ILE A 8 -19.02 -9.51 15.00
N SER A 9 -19.17 -10.01 13.78
CA SER A 9 -19.85 -11.29 13.55
C SER A 9 -19.07 -12.44 14.18
N GLU A 10 -19.78 -13.54 14.46
CA GLU A 10 -19.15 -14.78 14.94
C GLU A 10 -18.13 -15.30 13.94
N GLU A 11 -18.48 -15.30 12.64
CA GLU A 11 -17.57 -15.67 11.55
C GLU A 11 -16.25 -14.87 11.60
N ALA A 12 -16.33 -13.55 11.82
CA ALA A 12 -15.14 -12.72 11.92
C ALA A 12 -14.31 -13.06 13.17
N TYR A 13 -14.97 -13.39 14.29
CA TYR A 13 -14.27 -13.83 15.50
C TYR A 13 -13.51 -15.14 15.28
N GLU A 14 -14.15 -16.13 14.63
CA GLU A 14 -13.56 -17.42 14.31
C GLU A 14 -12.32 -17.28 13.42
N MET A 15 -12.43 -16.49 12.35
CA MET A 15 -11.28 -16.18 11.48
C MET A 15 -10.12 -15.54 12.26
N LEU A 16 -10.41 -14.63 13.20
CA LEU A 16 -9.36 -14.03 14.04
C LEU A 16 -8.77 -15.05 15.02
N ALA A 17 -9.56 -15.99 15.53
CA ALA A 17 -9.11 -17.02 16.45
C ALA A 17 -8.17 -18.02 15.75
N GLU A 18 -8.45 -18.40 14.50
CA GLU A 18 -7.57 -19.26 13.69
C GLU A 18 -6.23 -18.59 13.37
N LEU A 19 -6.23 -17.26 13.17
CA LEU A 19 -5.02 -16.47 12.87
C LEU A 19 -4.16 -16.15 14.11
N LYS A 20 -4.68 -16.42 15.32
CA LYS A 20 -4.07 -16.07 16.61
C LYS A 20 -2.98 -17.06 16.96
N LYS A 21 -1.78 -16.55 17.23
CA LYS A 21 -0.64 -17.38 17.66
C LYS A 21 -0.80 -17.79 19.13
N GLU A 22 -0.09 -18.85 19.52
CA GLU A 22 0.00 -19.27 20.90
C GLU A 22 0.55 -18.13 21.79
N GLY A 23 -0.14 -17.84 22.89
CA GLY A 23 0.21 -16.73 23.79
C GLY A 23 -0.10 -15.32 23.28
N GLU A 24 -0.51 -15.13 22.02
CA GLU A 24 -0.87 -13.81 21.46
C GLU A 24 -2.26 -13.37 21.94
N SER A 25 -2.46 -12.09 22.25
CA SER A 25 -3.80 -11.52 22.51
C SER A 25 -4.49 -11.05 21.22
N PHE A 26 -5.82 -10.95 21.20
CA PHE A 26 -6.54 -10.38 20.06
C PHE A 26 -6.11 -8.94 19.75
N THR A 27 -5.76 -8.16 20.77
CA THR A 27 -5.25 -6.79 20.56
C THR A 27 -3.91 -6.80 19.83
N GLU A 28 -3.02 -7.73 20.14
CA GLU A 28 -1.73 -7.88 19.44
C GLU A 28 -1.91 -8.38 18.01
N LEU A 29 -2.81 -9.35 17.81
CA LEU A 29 -3.17 -9.81 16.46
C LEU A 29 -3.67 -8.66 15.61
N ILE A 30 -4.63 -7.86 16.12
CA ILE A 30 -5.20 -6.72 15.39
C ILE A 30 -4.08 -5.71 15.04
N LYS A 31 -3.18 -5.41 15.97
CA LYS A 31 -2.03 -4.54 15.70
C LYS A 31 -1.09 -5.12 14.66
N ARG A 32 -0.81 -6.43 14.70
CA ARG A 32 0.06 -7.13 13.75
C ARG A 32 -0.50 -7.10 12.33
N ILE A 33 -1.80 -7.32 12.15
CA ILE A 33 -2.44 -7.29 10.82
C ILE A 33 -2.68 -5.87 10.32
N ALA A 34 -2.91 -4.89 11.22
CA ALA A 34 -3.17 -3.51 10.84
C ALA A 34 -1.90 -2.67 10.65
N ALA A 35 -0.77 -3.05 11.27
CA ALA A 35 0.48 -2.31 11.15
C ALA A 35 0.99 -2.14 9.69
N PRO A 36 0.93 -3.17 8.81
CA PRO A 36 1.32 -3.03 7.41
C PRO A 36 0.38 -2.12 6.60
N LEU A 37 -0.89 -1.99 7.00
CA LEU A 37 -1.88 -1.19 6.26
C LEU A 37 -1.63 0.32 6.36
N GLY A 38 -0.98 0.77 7.44
CA GLY A 38 -0.70 2.20 7.66
C GLY A 38 0.59 2.72 7.01
N LYS A 39 1.52 1.84 6.63
CA LYS A 39 2.85 2.21 6.12
C LYS A 39 3.42 1.16 5.16
N LYS A 40 2.82 0.99 3.98
CA LYS A 40 3.56 0.34 2.88
C LYS A 40 4.70 1.25 2.47
N LYS A 41 5.93 0.75 2.49
CA LYS A 41 7.08 1.53 2.04
C LYS A 41 6.98 1.62 0.51
N LEU A 42 7.31 2.77 -0.07
CA LEU A 42 7.39 2.90 -1.54
C LEU A 42 8.30 1.84 -2.16
N CYS A 43 9.34 1.44 -1.42
CA CYS A 43 10.25 0.36 -1.79
C CYS A 43 9.55 -1.00 -2.01
N ASP A 44 8.43 -1.26 -1.34
CA ASP A 44 7.66 -2.51 -1.48
C ASP A 44 7.00 -2.62 -2.87
N PHE A 45 6.97 -1.53 -3.63
CA PHE A 45 6.44 -1.48 -5.00
C PHE A 45 7.53 -1.56 -6.08
N VAL A 46 8.82 -1.57 -5.69
CA VAL A 46 9.93 -1.66 -6.65
C VAL A 46 9.90 -3.02 -7.34
N GLY A 47 9.85 -3.02 -8.67
CA GLY A 47 9.83 -4.24 -9.48
C GLY A 47 8.46 -4.91 -9.65
N VAL A 48 7.37 -4.31 -9.14
CA VAL A 48 6.00 -4.82 -9.32
C VAL A 48 5.56 -4.79 -10.79
N MET A 49 6.03 -3.80 -11.55
CA MET A 49 5.86 -3.76 -13.01
C MET A 49 7.18 -4.11 -13.67
N ALA A 50 7.17 -5.13 -14.51
CA ALA A 50 8.32 -5.59 -15.28
C ALA A 50 7.89 -6.03 -16.69
N GLY A 51 8.85 -6.08 -17.62
CA GLY A 51 8.60 -6.47 -19.00
C GLY A 51 7.84 -5.41 -19.78
N LYS A 52 7.12 -5.83 -20.83
CA LYS A 52 6.53 -4.94 -21.84
C LYS A 52 5.62 -3.85 -21.25
N GLU A 53 4.87 -4.16 -20.20
CA GLU A 53 4.00 -3.20 -19.52
C GLU A 53 4.77 -2.04 -18.88
N PHE A 54 5.97 -2.31 -18.37
CA PHE A 54 6.87 -1.28 -17.85
C PHE A 54 7.43 -0.41 -18.97
N ASP A 55 7.88 -1.03 -20.06
CA ASP A 55 8.47 -0.31 -21.21
C ASP A 55 7.45 0.65 -21.86
N ASP A 56 6.21 0.18 -22.02
CA ASP A 56 5.12 0.99 -22.58
C ASP A 56 4.78 2.18 -21.65
N PHE A 57 4.75 1.93 -20.33
CA PHE A 57 4.54 2.98 -19.32
C PHE A 57 5.70 4.00 -19.28
N GLU A 58 6.94 3.53 -19.29
CA GLU A 58 8.14 4.37 -19.27
C GLU A 58 8.19 5.30 -20.48
N LYS A 59 7.90 4.74 -21.67
CA LYS A 59 7.84 5.52 -22.92
C LYS A 59 6.78 6.62 -22.85
N ALA A 60 5.55 6.29 -22.45
CA ALA A 60 4.48 7.26 -22.31
C ALA A 60 4.83 8.36 -21.28
N ALA A 61 5.44 7.98 -20.16
CA ALA A 61 5.84 8.94 -19.13
C ALA A 61 6.96 9.89 -19.59
N LEU A 62 7.91 9.40 -20.41
CA LEU A 62 8.95 10.22 -21.03
C LEU A 62 8.37 11.22 -22.04
N GLU A 63 7.46 10.78 -22.90
CA GLU A 63 6.80 11.65 -23.89
C GLU A 63 6.06 12.83 -23.20
N VAL A 64 5.34 12.55 -22.12
CA VAL A 64 4.68 13.60 -21.31
C VAL A 64 5.71 14.54 -20.68
N ARG A 65 6.79 14.02 -20.09
CA ARG A 65 7.84 14.86 -19.47
C ARG A 65 8.53 15.78 -20.48
N HIS A 66 8.84 15.27 -21.67
CA HIS A 66 9.47 16.07 -22.73
C HIS A 66 8.53 17.15 -23.28
N SER A 67 7.24 16.84 -23.46
CA SER A 67 6.25 17.83 -23.89
C SER A 67 6.07 18.96 -22.86
N MET A 68 6.12 18.62 -21.56
CA MET A 68 6.00 19.59 -20.46
C MET A 68 7.27 20.45 -20.27
N GLY A 69 8.47 19.87 -20.35
CA GLY A 69 9.74 20.61 -20.29
C GLY A 69 9.92 21.58 -21.47
N SER A 70 9.45 21.18 -22.65
CA SER A 70 9.46 22.03 -23.86
C SER A 70 8.41 23.15 -23.81
N ARG A 71 7.34 22.96 -23.02
CA ARG A 71 6.31 23.99 -22.76
C ARG A 71 6.84 25.06 -21.81
N SER A 72 7.56 24.69 -20.75
CA SER A 72 8.17 25.63 -19.81
C SER A 72 9.26 26.52 -20.44
N LYS A 73 10.07 25.99 -21.37
CA LYS A 73 11.05 26.79 -22.12
C LYS A 73 10.42 27.81 -23.08
N ARG A 74 9.22 27.53 -23.60
CA ARG A 74 8.48 28.45 -24.49
C ARG A 74 7.74 29.57 -23.76
N LEU A 75 7.43 29.40 -22.48
CA LEU A 75 6.72 30.37 -21.65
C LEU A 75 7.64 31.35 -20.90
N LYS A 76 8.97 31.27 -21.10
CA LYS A 76 9.98 32.21 -20.55
C LYS A 76 10.43 33.26 -21.59
N LEU A 77 9.56 33.66 -22.50
CA LEU A 77 9.77 34.79 -23.42
C LEU A 77 9.01 36.01 -22.92
#